data_AF-A0A0S7X511-F1
#
_entry.id   AF-A0A0S7X511-F1
#
_cell.length_a   1.000
_cell.length_b   1.000
_cell.length_c   1.000
_cell.angle_alpha   90.00
_cell.angle_beta   90.00
_cell.angle_gamma   90.00
#
_symmetry.space_group_name_H-M   'P 1'
#
loop_
_entity.id
_entity.type
_entity.pdbx_description
1 polymer ?
#
loop_
_entity_poly.entity_id
_entity_poly.type
_entity_poly.pdbx_seq_one_letter_code
_entity_poly.pdbx_strand_id
1 'polypeptide(L)' 'MIFEAGMKILILFGFFFFFIFWYLCNIWTAPHVGERRNPGAAFMVSFFYTFQFFLIGSIILTLFSFIFESLPDFIQLLKP' A
#
# COMPACT_ATOMS: atom_id res chain seq x y z
N MET A 1 -18.58 4.96 -4.95
CA MET A 1 -17.75 5.08 -6.18
C MET A 1 -16.29 5.43 -5.89
N ILE A 2 -16.00 6.46 -5.07
CA ILE A 2 -14.63 6.90 -4.77
C ILE A 2 -13.80 5.80 -4.10
N PHE A 3 -14.37 5.08 -3.11
CA PHE A 3 -13.69 3.98 -2.43
C PHE A 3 -13.27 2.86 -3.39
N GLU A 4 -14.16 2.43 -4.30
CA GLU A 4 -13.86 1.37 -5.26
C GLU A 4 -12.73 1.77 -6.24
N ALA A 5 -12.78 3.00 -6.76
CA ALA A 5 -11.73 3.52 -7.61
C ALA A 5 -10.39 3.64 -6.85
N GLY A 6 -10.43 4.14 -5.61
CA GLY A 6 -9.25 4.24 -4.75
C GLY A 6 -8.63 2.89 -4.42
N MET A 7 -9.44 1.85 -4.18
CA MET A 7 -8.95 0.49 -3.93
C MET A 7 -8.26 -0.10 -5.16
N LYS A 8 -8.80 0.11 -6.36
CA LYS A 8 -8.14 -0.32 -7.62
C LYS A 8 -6.78 0.34 -7.79
N ILE A 9 -6.71 1.65 -7.54
CA ILE A 9 -5.47 2.43 -7.59
C ILE A 9 -4.47 1.91 -6.53
N LEU A 10 -4.92 1.66 -5.30
CA LEU A 10 -4.08 1.16 -4.22
C LEU A 10 -3.51 -0.23 -4.52
N ILE A 11 -4.31 -1.13 -5.10
CA ILE A 11 -3.84 -2.46 -5.56
C ILE A 11 -2.77 -2.31 -6.64
N LEU A 12 -3.00 -1.43 -7.61
CA LEU A 12 -2.02 -1.17 -8.68
C LEU A 12 -0.69 -0.67 -8.09
N PHE A 13 -0.73 0.35 -7.23
CA PHE A 13 0.46 0.88 -6.58
C PHE A 13 1.14 -0.15 -5.67
N GLY A 14 0.37 -0.92 -4.91
CA GLY A 14 0.90 -2.00 -4.06
C GLY A 14 1.61 -3.07 -4.87
N PHE A 15 1.05 -3.45 -6.04
CA PHE A 15 1.68 -4.37 -6.96
C PHE A 15 3.02 -3.82 -7.48
N PHE A 16 3.04 -2.59 -8.02
CA PHE A 16 4.28 -1.97 -8.49
C PHE A 16 5.33 -1.84 -7.37
N PHE A 17 4.90 -1.41 -6.18
CA PHE A 17 5.76 -1.29 -5.01
C PHE A 17 6.38 -2.65 -4.64
N PHE A 18 5.59 -3.73 -4.64
CA PHE A 18 6.07 -5.07 -4.36
C PHE A 18 7.20 -5.48 -5.33
N PHE A 19 7.01 -5.31 -6.65
CA PHE A 19 8.02 -5.72 -7.63
C PHE A 19 9.31 -4.91 -7.51
N ILE A 20 9.21 -3.59 -7.37
CA ILE A 20 10.38 -2.72 -7.23
C ILE A 20 11.14 -3.07 -5.95
N PHE A 21 10.42 -3.22 -4.84
CA PHE A 21 11.02 -3.50 -3.55
C PHE A 21 11.60 -4.92 -3.48
N TRP A 22 10.92 -5.90 -4.08
CA TRP A 22 11.42 -7.26 -4.21
C TRP A 22 12.69 -7.32 -5.05
N TYR A 23 12.77 -6.58 -6.15
CA TYR A 23 13.98 -6.46 -6.94
C TYR A 23 15.15 -5.90 -6.11
N LEU A 24 14.91 -4.81 -5.36
CA LEU A 24 15.91 -4.22 -4.47
C LEU A 24 16.35 -5.19 -3.36
N CYS A 25 15.42 -5.91 -2.73
CA CYS A 25 15.73 -6.91 -1.71
C CYS A 25 16.53 -8.10 -2.27
N ASN A 26 16.28 -8.53 -3.51
CA ASN A 26 17.08 -9.57 -4.16
C ASN A 26 18.51 -9.12 -4.48
N ILE A 27 18.68 -7.85 -4.85
CA ILE A 27 20.03 -7.27 -5.02
C ILE A 27 20.73 -7.19 -3.67
N TRP A 28 20.03 -6.78 -2.62
CA TRP A 28 20.61 -6.63 -1.30
C TRP A 28 20.99 -7.98 -0.66
N THR A 29 20.18 -9.01 -0.91
CA THR A 29 20.47 -10.41 -0.51
C THR A 29 21.41 -11.12 -1.49
N ALA A 30 21.99 -10.41 -2.46
CA ALA A 30 23.04 -10.96 -3.31
C ALA A 30 24.26 -11.32 -2.46
N PRO A 31 24.90 -12.47 -2.74
CA PRO A 31 25.85 -13.07 -1.83
C PRO A 31 27.07 -12.16 -1.68
N HIS A 32 27.24 -11.58 -0.50
CA HIS A 32 28.48 -10.92 -0.11
C HIS A 32 29.38 -12.02 0.47
N VAL A 33 30.37 -12.43 -0.33
CA VAL A 33 31.50 -13.30 0.06
C VAL A 33 31.13 -14.44 1.03
N GLY A 34 30.63 -15.56 0.50
CA GLY A 34 30.52 -16.83 1.24
C GLY A 34 29.13 -17.23 1.73
N GLU A 35 28.14 -16.34 1.75
CA GLU A 35 26.76 -16.67 2.11
C GLU A 35 25.94 -17.14 0.90
N ARG A 36 25.04 -18.12 1.10
CA ARG A 36 24.09 -18.56 0.07
C ARG A 36 22.99 -17.51 -0.09
N ARG A 37 22.61 -17.19 -1.33
CA ARG A 37 21.43 -16.35 -1.62
C ARG A 37 20.21 -16.89 -0.88
N ASN A 38 19.47 -16.00 -0.21
CA ASN A 38 18.20 -16.33 0.42
C ASN A 38 17.04 -15.53 -0.22
N PRO A 39 16.59 -15.93 -1.42
CA PRO A 39 15.48 -15.26 -2.10
C PRO A 39 14.16 -15.37 -1.33
N GLY A 40 14.02 -16.39 -0.46
CA GLY A 40 12.86 -16.55 0.41
C GLY A 40 12.75 -15.43 1.44
N ALA A 41 13.86 -15.03 2.06
CA ALA A 41 13.90 -13.89 2.97
C ALA A 41 13.55 -12.58 2.24
N ALA A 42 14.09 -12.36 1.04
CA ALA A 42 13.75 -11.20 0.21
C ALA A 42 12.24 -11.15 -0.09
N PHE A 43 11.64 -12.27 -0.49
CA PHE A 43 10.20 -12.35 -0.76
C PHE A 43 9.35 -12.07 0.49
N MET A 44 9.66 -12.69 1.63
CA MET A 44 8.93 -12.47 2.89
C MET A 44 8.98 -11.01 3.34
N VAL A 45 10.17 -10.41 3.30
CA VAL A 45 10.35 -9.00 3.68
C VAL A 45 9.58 -8.09 2.74
N SER A 46 9.67 -8.28 1.43
CA SER A 46 8.93 -7.46 0.46
C SER A 46 7.42 -7.60 0.59
N PHE A 47 6.94 -8.81 0.89
CA PHE A 47 5.52 -9.05 1.16
C PHE A 47 5.06 -8.31 2.42
N PHE A 48 5.84 -8.36 3.50
CA PHE A 48 5.52 -7.69 4.75
C PHE A 48 5.42 -6.17 4.59
N TYR A 49 6.39 -5.55 3.90
CA TYR A 49 6.35 -4.11 3.64
C TYR A 49 5.22 -3.71 2.68
N THR A 50 4.92 -4.53 1.68
CA THR A 50 3.79 -4.29 0.77
C THR A 50 2.46 -4.39 1.52
N PHE A 51 2.33 -5.37 2.42
CA PHE A 51 1.16 -5.52 3.28
C PHE A 51 0.97 -4.30 4.20
N GLN A 52 2.04 -3.81 4.83
CA GLN A 52 1.99 -2.58 5.62
C GLN A 52 1.58 -1.37 4.79
N PHE A 53 2.16 -1.20 3.61
CA PHE A 53 1.78 -0.14 2.67
C PHE A 53 0.29 -0.21 2.33
N PHE A 54 -0.21 -1.40 2.01
CA PHE A 54 -1.61 -1.62 1.68
C PHE A 54 -2.54 -1.33 2.86
N LEU A 55 -2.17 -1.76 4.06
CA LEU A 55 -2.93 -1.53 5.29
C LEU A 55 -3.03 -0.03 5.60
N ILE A 56 -1.90 0.69 5.57
CA ILE A 56 -1.88 2.15 5.76
C ILE A 56 -2.73 2.85 4.69
N GLY A 57 -2.54 2.49 3.42
CA GLY A 57 -3.30 3.08 2.30
C GLY A 57 -4.81 2.84 2.43
N SER A 58 -5.23 1.65 2.87
CA SER A 58 -6.64 1.31 3.07
C SER A 58 -7.29 2.13 4.19
N ILE A 59 -6.55 2.37 5.29
CA ILE A 59 -7.00 3.22 6.40
C ILE A 59 -7.19 4.66 5.91
N ILE A 60 -6.20 5.20 5.19
CA ILE A 60 -6.25 6.56 4.63
C ILE A 60 -7.44 6.69 3.68
N LEU A 61 -7.65 5.72 2.78
CA LEU A 61 -8.75 5.74 1.83
C LEU A 61 -10.12 5.69 2.52
N THR A 62 -10.24 4.90 3.58
CA THR A 62 -11.45 4.79 4.39
C THR A 62 -11.77 6.12 5.06
N LEU A 63 -10.77 6.76 5.69
CA LEU A 63 -10.93 8.08 6.32
C LEU A 63 -11.33 9.14 5.29
N PHE A 64 -10.65 9.18 4.14
CA PHE A 64 -10.98 10.10 3.06
C PHE A 64 -12.40 9.91 2.55
N SER A 65 -12.81 8.66 2.32
CA SER A 65 -14.17 8.36 1.83
C SER A 65 -15.22 8.80 2.85
N PHE A 66 -15.00 8.52 4.13
CA PHE A 66 -15.89 8.93 5.21
C PHE A 66 -16.04 10.46 5.30
N ILE A 67 -14.92 11.20 5.23
CA ILE A 67 -14.95 12.67 5.26
C ILE A 67 -15.72 13.22 4.07
N PHE A 68 -15.43 12.75 2.85
CA PHE A 68 -16.09 13.24 1.64
C PHE A 68 -17.58 12.91 1.56
N GLU A 69 -18.01 11.78 2.13
CA GLU A 69 -19.43 11.43 2.21
C GLU A 69 -20.15 12.23 3.31
N SER A 70 -19.50 12.54 4.42
CA SER A 70 -20.12 13.24 5.56
C SER A 70 -20.13 14.76 5.43
N LEU A 71 -19.18 15.35 4.68
CA LEU A 71 -19.05 16.80 4.49
C LEU A 71 -20.30 17.48 3.89
N PRO A 72 -20.96 16.93 2.84
CA PRO A 72 -22.11 17.55 2.20
C PRO A 72 -23.31 17.65 3.14
N ASP A 73 -23.55 16.63 3.96
CA ASP A 73 -24.64 16.59 4.94
C ASP A 73 -24.44 17.65 6.02
N PHE A 74 -23.19 17.81 6.48
CA PHE A 74 -22.82 18.84 7.44
C PHE A 74 -23.02 20.25 6.88
N ILE A 75 -22.70 20.47 5.60
CA ILE A 75 -22.91 21.75 4.91
C ILE A 75 -24.40 22.05 4.72
N GLN A 76 -25.23 21.04 4.44
CA GLN A 76 -26.68 21.21 4.35
C GLN A 76 -27.30 21.61 5.69
N LEU A 77 -26.84 21.02 6.79
CA LEU A 77 -27.26 21.37 8.16
C LEU A 77 -26.88 22.80 8.57
N LEU A 78 -25.84 23.37 7.98
CA LEU A 78 -25.38 24.74 8.25
C LEU A 78 -26.03 25.82 7.36
N LYS A 79 -26.82 25.45 6.35
CA LYS A 79 -27.56 26.42 5.54
C LYS A 79 -28.79 26.91 6.34
N PRO A 80 -28.89 28.22 6.61
CA PRO A 80 -30.00 28.80 7.38
C PRO A 80 -31.33 28.72 6.63
#